data_AF-A0A6I9P0N5-F1
#
_entry.id   AF-A0A6I9P0N5-F1
#
_cell.length_a   1.000
_cell.length_b   1.000
_cell.length_c   1.000
_cell.angle_alpha   90.00
_cell.angle_beta   90.00
_cell.angle_gamma   90.00
#
_symmetry.space_group_name_H-M   'P 1'
#
loop_
_entity.id
_entity.type
_entity.pdbx_description
1 polymer ?
#
loop_
_entity_poly.entity_id
_entity_poly.type
_entity_poly.pdbx_seq_one_letter_code
_entity_poly.pdbx_strand_id
1 'polypeptide(L)'
;ERRKFGPLGWNIPYEFNSADFTASVEFVERHLDDCGPRKDVSWVTVRYMLAEVQYGGRVTDDYDKRLLQCFARVWFSKKMFDPLFCFYTGYKVPVCKTVDEYIECIQSLPTADSPQALGLHPNADITYQTNTSAEVLETITNIQPKESGGGSGATRESIVYSMAEDMLEKLPPNYVPHEVKARLLKMGALNPMNIFLRQEVDRMQRIIGVVRISLTDLKLAIDGTIIMSENLRDALDNIFDARVPNQWRKVSWDSSTLGFWYTELLERNKQFHSWVFEGRPKAFWMTGFFNPQ
;
A
#
# COMPACT_ATOMS: atom_id res chain seq x y z
N GLU A 1 0.79 -9.07 16.41
CA GLU A 1 0.35 -7.68 16.73
C GLU A 1 0.73 -6.65 15.68
N ARG A 2 2.02 -6.47 15.33
CA ARG A 2 2.45 -5.45 14.34
C ARG A 2 1.74 -5.50 12.97
N ARG A 3 1.22 -6.66 12.55
CA ARG A 3 0.43 -6.85 11.33
C ARG A 3 -0.75 -5.88 11.20
N LYS A 4 -1.35 -5.40 12.30
CA LYS A 4 -2.49 -4.46 12.26
C LYS A 4 -2.13 -3.07 11.73
N PHE A 5 -0.84 -2.69 11.74
CA PHE A 5 -0.38 -1.36 11.32
C PHE A 5 0.05 -1.29 9.85
N GLY A 6 -0.27 -2.31 9.04
CA GLY A 6 0.10 -2.37 7.63
C GLY A 6 1.62 -2.21 7.43
N PRO A 7 2.07 -1.45 6.41
CA PRO A 7 3.49 -1.24 6.11
C PRO A 7 4.33 -0.63 7.23
N LEU A 8 3.72 0.10 8.19
CA LEU A 8 4.45 0.59 9.36
C LEU A 8 4.87 -0.56 10.30
N GLY A 9 4.06 -1.62 10.33
CA GLY A 9 4.32 -2.82 11.10
C GLY A 9 5.25 -3.78 10.37
N TRP A 10 4.79 -4.23 9.20
CA TRP A 10 5.46 -5.13 8.25
C TRP A 10 5.08 -4.73 6.83
N ASN A 11 6.03 -4.73 5.89
CA ASN A 11 5.73 -4.45 4.49
C ASN A 11 4.76 -5.50 3.91
N ILE A 12 4.93 -6.76 4.30
CA ILE A 12 4.05 -7.86 3.92
C ILE A 12 3.36 -8.44 5.17
N PRO A 13 2.04 -8.71 5.14
CA PRO A 13 1.31 -9.22 6.30
C PRO A 13 1.57 -10.71 6.55
N TYR A 14 2.73 -11.04 7.13
CA TYR A 14 3.11 -12.41 7.47
C TYR A 14 2.20 -13.04 8.53
N GLU A 15 2.00 -14.35 8.39
CA GLU A 15 1.28 -15.16 9.37
C GLU A 15 2.26 -16.07 10.12
N PHE A 16 2.45 -15.75 11.39
CA PHE A 16 3.16 -16.58 12.35
C PHE A 16 2.13 -17.40 13.12
N ASN A 17 2.38 -18.70 13.28
CA ASN A 17 1.43 -19.63 13.86
C ASN A 17 2.00 -20.30 15.12
N SER A 18 1.16 -21.07 15.80
CA SER A 18 1.55 -21.76 17.03
C SER A 18 2.67 -22.78 16.79
N ALA A 19 2.80 -23.34 15.58
CA ALA A 19 3.88 -24.28 15.25
C ALA A 19 5.25 -23.58 15.26
N ASP A 20 5.35 -22.35 14.75
CA ASP A 20 6.61 -21.56 14.83
C ASP A 20 7.00 -21.31 16.28
N PHE A 21 6.01 -20.99 17.12
CA PHE A 21 6.23 -20.77 18.54
C PHE A 21 6.71 -22.04 19.24
N THR A 22 6.01 -23.17 19.07
CA THR A 22 6.40 -24.45 19.66
C THR A 22 7.79 -24.87 19.22
N ALA A 23 8.10 -24.80 17.92
CA ALA A 23 9.43 -25.14 17.40
C ALA A 23 10.53 -24.22 17.97
N SER A 24 10.23 -22.94 18.16
CA SER A 24 11.14 -21.98 18.76
C SER A 24 11.41 -22.27 20.24
N VAL A 25 10.35 -22.61 21.00
CA VAL A 25 10.46 -22.98 22.43
C VAL A 25 11.27 -24.26 22.58
N GLU A 26 10.94 -25.31 21.82
CA GLU A 26 11.69 -26.57 21.85
C GLU A 26 13.17 -26.39 21.49
N PHE A 27 13.47 -25.52 20.52
CA PHE A 27 14.85 -25.20 20.18
C PHE A 27 15.57 -24.51 21.35
N VAL A 28 14.94 -23.52 21.97
CA VAL A 28 15.52 -22.79 23.11
C VAL A 28 15.75 -23.73 24.28
N GLU A 29 14.80 -24.59 24.62
CA GLU A 29 14.91 -25.59 25.69
C GLU A 29 16.11 -26.51 25.46
N ARG A 30 16.18 -27.16 24.28
CA ARG A 30 17.31 -28.03 23.92
C ARG A 30 18.65 -27.29 23.95
N HIS A 31 18.68 -26.04 23.48
CA HIS A 31 19.91 -25.24 23.48
C HIS A 31 20.38 -24.91 24.90
N LEU A 32 19.45 -24.68 25.84
CA LEU A 32 19.76 -24.42 27.24
C LEU A 32 20.24 -25.68 27.96
N ASP A 33 19.61 -26.83 27.70
CA ASP A 33 20.02 -28.13 28.25
C ASP A 33 21.47 -28.47 27.82
N ASP A 34 21.79 -28.25 26.55
CA ASP A 34 23.14 -28.48 26.00
C ASP A 34 24.21 -27.53 26.56
N CYS A 35 23.82 -26.33 27.01
CA CYS A 35 24.76 -25.39 27.62
C CYS A 35 25.17 -25.82 29.03
N GLY A 36 24.30 -26.51 29.77
CA GLY A 36 24.60 -26.97 31.14
C GLY A 36 25.00 -25.84 32.11
N PRO A 37 25.40 -26.16 33.36
CA PRO A 37 25.67 -25.14 34.38
C PRO A 37 26.96 -24.33 34.19
N ARG A 38 27.81 -24.68 33.22
CA ARG A 38 29.15 -24.08 33.05
C ARG A 38 29.35 -23.34 31.73
N LYS A 39 28.42 -23.43 30.77
CA LYS A 39 28.54 -22.78 29.46
C LYS A 39 27.51 -21.67 29.36
N ASP A 40 27.98 -20.49 28.97
CA ASP A 40 27.10 -19.36 28.68
C ASP A 40 26.24 -19.63 27.43
N VAL A 41 25.01 -19.10 27.45
CA VAL A 41 24.09 -19.14 26.31
C VAL A 41 24.71 -18.46 25.08
N SER A 42 24.71 -19.16 23.95
CA SER A 42 25.15 -18.58 22.67
C SER A 42 24.03 -17.72 22.07
N TRP A 43 23.97 -16.44 22.47
CA TRP A 43 23.00 -15.50 21.94
C TRP A 43 23.08 -15.32 20.42
N VAL A 44 24.26 -15.51 19.82
CA VAL A 44 24.40 -15.50 18.36
C VAL A 44 23.58 -16.64 17.75
N THR A 45 23.69 -17.84 18.30
CA THR A 45 22.94 -19.02 17.84
C THR A 45 21.44 -18.84 18.07
N VAL A 46 21.03 -18.38 19.26
CA VAL A 46 19.61 -18.14 19.56
C VAL A 46 19.00 -17.13 18.61
N ARG A 47 19.66 -15.98 18.40
CA ARG A 47 19.17 -14.93 17.49
C ARG A 47 19.11 -15.41 16.05
N TYR A 48 20.11 -16.16 15.59
CA TYR A 48 20.12 -16.72 14.24
C TYR A 48 18.97 -17.70 14.04
N MET A 49 18.78 -18.64 14.97
CA MET A 49 17.73 -19.66 14.85
C MET A 49 16.33 -19.04 14.91
N LEU A 50 16.08 -18.08 15.78
CA LEU A 50 14.77 -17.42 15.86
C LEU A 50 14.53 -16.50 14.66
N ALA A 51 15.48 -15.62 14.33
CA ALA A 51 15.26 -14.55 13.35
C ALA A 51 15.50 -14.96 11.90
N GLU A 52 16.42 -15.89 11.61
CA GLU A 52 16.71 -16.34 10.25
C GLU A 52 15.97 -17.63 9.89
N VAL A 53 15.91 -18.59 10.82
CA VAL A 53 15.44 -19.95 10.50
C VAL A 53 13.95 -20.10 10.78
N GLN A 54 13.52 -19.93 12.03
CA GLN A 54 12.13 -20.20 12.44
C GLN A 54 11.18 -19.16 11.87
N TYR A 55 11.30 -17.90 12.32
CA TYR A 55 10.44 -16.82 11.84
C TYR A 55 10.94 -16.26 10.50
N GLY A 56 12.26 -16.14 10.34
CA GLY A 56 12.89 -15.60 9.12
C GLY A 56 12.59 -16.40 7.86
N GLY A 57 12.41 -17.71 7.96
CA GLY A 57 12.03 -18.56 6.83
C GLY A 57 10.69 -18.19 6.19
N ARG A 58 9.81 -17.48 6.91
CA ARG A 58 8.54 -16.95 6.38
C ARG A 58 8.61 -15.52 5.90
N VAL A 59 9.61 -14.76 6.34
CA VAL A 59 9.77 -13.36 5.97
C VAL A 59 10.47 -13.30 4.63
N THR A 60 9.82 -12.70 3.64
CA THR A 60 10.30 -12.63 2.26
C THR A 60 10.99 -11.32 1.93
N ASP A 61 10.56 -10.21 2.51
CA ASP A 61 11.09 -8.86 2.29
C ASP A 61 12.36 -8.60 3.10
N ASP A 62 13.37 -7.99 2.49
CA ASP A 62 14.68 -7.80 3.12
C ASP A 62 14.65 -6.75 4.23
N TYR A 63 13.77 -5.74 4.14
CA TYR A 63 13.61 -4.76 5.22
C TYR A 63 12.88 -5.38 6.41
N ASP A 64 11.86 -6.19 6.17
CA ASP A 64 11.18 -6.95 7.21
C ASP A 64 12.12 -7.96 7.89
N LYS A 65 12.99 -8.66 7.13
CA LYS A 65 14.04 -9.53 7.72
C LYS A 65 14.97 -8.74 8.63
N ARG A 66 15.45 -7.58 8.16
CA ARG A 66 16.31 -6.69 8.95
C ARG A 66 15.62 -6.21 10.23
N LEU A 67 14.32 -5.91 10.16
CA LEU A 67 13.52 -5.55 11.32
C LEU A 67 13.44 -6.71 12.33
N LEU A 68 13.15 -7.92 11.87
CA LEU A 68 13.10 -9.12 12.71
C LEU A 68 14.45 -9.42 13.38
N GLN A 69 15.55 -9.32 12.64
CA GLN A 69 16.91 -9.44 13.18
C GLN A 69 17.19 -8.37 14.25
N CYS A 70 16.71 -7.14 14.05
CA CYS A 70 16.87 -6.06 15.02
C CYS A 70 16.14 -6.39 16.33
N PHE A 71 14.88 -6.85 16.26
CA PHE A 71 14.14 -7.31 17.42
C PHE A 71 14.88 -8.42 18.15
N ALA A 72 15.34 -9.43 17.42
CA ALA A 72 16.08 -10.53 18.04
C ALA A 72 17.36 -10.04 18.75
N ARG A 73 18.07 -9.06 18.19
CA ARG A 73 19.27 -8.47 18.80
C ARG A 73 18.98 -7.65 20.06
N VAL A 74 17.88 -6.91 20.10
CA VAL A 74 17.51 -6.05 21.23
C VAL A 74 16.97 -6.89 22.39
N TRP A 75 16.12 -7.88 22.08
CA TRP A 75 15.41 -8.67 23.09
C TRP A 75 16.24 -9.87 23.60
N PHE A 76 16.92 -10.60 22.71
CA PHE A 76 17.70 -11.78 23.12
C PHE A 76 19.16 -11.43 23.35
N SER A 77 19.47 -11.02 24.57
CA SER A 77 20.83 -10.79 25.03
C SER A 77 20.97 -11.02 26.53
N LYS A 78 22.20 -11.08 27.04
CA LYS A 78 22.46 -11.16 28.50
C LYS A 78 21.76 -10.03 29.29
N LYS A 79 21.51 -8.88 28.66
CA LYS A 79 20.82 -7.73 29.29
C LYS A 79 19.37 -8.03 29.66
N MET A 80 18.74 -9.02 29.04
CA MET A 80 17.36 -9.41 29.33
C MET A 80 17.16 -9.83 30.79
N PHE A 81 18.22 -10.33 31.44
CA PHE A 81 18.21 -10.76 32.84
C PHE A 81 18.52 -9.63 33.84
N ASP A 82 18.80 -8.41 33.37
CA ASP A 82 18.99 -7.25 34.24
C ASP A 82 17.63 -6.88 34.86
N PRO A 83 17.53 -6.67 36.19
CA PRO A 83 16.29 -6.20 36.83
C PRO A 83 15.73 -4.88 36.27
N LEU A 84 16.56 -4.07 35.62
CA LEU A 84 16.16 -2.82 34.97
C LEU A 84 15.67 -3.03 33.52
N PHE A 85 15.83 -4.23 32.96
CA PHE A 85 15.39 -4.53 31.61
C PHE A 85 13.87 -4.51 31.52
N CYS A 86 13.38 -3.83 30.49
CA CYS A 86 11.98 -3.85 30.09
C CYS A 86 11.91 -3.76 28.57
N PHE A 87 10.89 -4.39 27.99
CA PHE A 87 10.59 -4.27 26.56
C PHE A 87 10.08 -2.86 26.24
N TYR A 88 9.30 -2.30 27.17
CA TYR A 88 8.77 -0.95 27.14
C TYR A 88 8.42 -0.51 28.58
N THR A 89 8.16 0.77 28.82
CA THR A 89 7.77 1.27 30.14
C THR A 89 6.52 0.54 30.64
N GLY A 90 6.66 -0.22 31.73
CA GLY A 90 5.60 -1.07 32.29
C GLY A 90 5.64 -2.54 31.85
N TYR A 91 6.37 -2.88 30.79
CA TYR A 91 6.49 -4.23 30.23
C TYR A 91 7.83 -4.85 30.63
N LYS A 92 7.93 -5.27 31.88
CA LYS A 92 9.11 -5.96 32.43
C LYS A 92 9.02 -7.48 32.21
N VAL A 93 10.14 -8.18 32.34
CA VAL A 93 10.14 -9.64 32.43
C VAL A 93 9.78 -10.03 33.86
N PRO A 94 8.59 -10.61 34.13
CA PRO A 94 8.27 -11.09 35.48
C PRO A 94 9.16 -12.26 35.88
N VAL A 95 9.53 -12.32 37.16
CA VAL A 95 10.28 -13.46 37.74
C VAL A 95 9.41 -14.04 38.84
N CYS A 96 8.57 -14.99 38.46
CA CYS A 96 7.58 -15.64 39.33
C CYS A 96 7.94 -17.11 39.55
N LYS A 97 7.44 -17.71 40.65
CA LYS A 97 7.72 -19.11 41.01
C LYS A 97 6.68 -20.08 40.48
N THR A 98 5.44 -19.62 40.31
CA THR A 98 4.31 -20.45 39.85
C THR A 98 3.72 -19.88 38.56
N VAL A 99 3.07 -20.75 37.79
CA VAL A 99 2.37 -20.35 36.55
C VAL A 99 1.24 -19.36 36.86
N ASP A 100 0.53 -19.57 37.97
CA ASP A 100 -0.58 -18.69 38.37
C ASP A 100 -0.10 -17.25 38.63
N GLU A 101 1.06 -17.07 39.28
CA GLU A 101 1.68 -15.75 39.47
C GLU A 101 2.04 -15.07 38.13
N TYR A 102 2.50 -15.83 37.13
CA TYR A 102 2.74 -15.29 35.79
C TYR A 102 1.43 -14.83 35.14
N ILE A 103 0.35 -15.60 35.28
CA ILE A 103 -0.97 -15.25 34.74
C ILE A 103 -1.51 -13.98 35.41
N GLU A 104 -1.41 -13.87 36.73
CA GLU A 104 -1.81 -12.67 37.48
C GLU A 104 -1.04 -11.43 37.01
N CYS A 105 0.26 -11.55 36.77
CA CYS A 105 1.07 -10.46 36.24
C CYS A 105 0.63 -10.04 34.83
N ILE A 106 0.35 -11.00 33.93
CA ILE A 106 -0.17 -10.71 32.59
C ILE A 106 -1.54 -10.02 32.67
N GLN A 107 -2.42 -10.46 33.58
CA GLN A 107 -3.75 -9.85 33.77
C GLN A 107 -3.67 -8.43 34.34
N SER A 108 -2.58 -8.07 35.01
CA SER A 108 -2.36 -6.70 35.51
C SER A 108 -1.96 -5.71 34.41
N LEU A 109 -1.58 -6.19 33.22
CA LEU A 109 -1.20 -5.33 32.09
C LEU A 109 -2.43 -4.64 31.48
N PRO A 110 -2.24 -3.46 30.84
CA PRO A 110 -3.32 -2.77 30.15
C PRO A 110 -3.94 -3.66 29.05
N THR A 111 -5.27 -3.60 28.91
CA THR A 111 -5.98 -4.33 27.84
C THR A 111 -5.70 -3.76 26.44
N ALA A 112 -5.26 -2.50 26.37
CA ALA A 112 -4.91 -1.82 25.13
C ALA A 112 -3.45 -1.36 25.18
N ASP A 113 -2.61 -1.97 24.33
CA ASP A 113 -1.20 -1.64 24.24
C ASP A 113 -0.95 -0.41 23.37
N SER A 114 -0.07 0.48 23.85
CA SER A 114 0.45 1.59 23.04
C SER A 114 1.31 1.04 21.88
N PRO A 115 1.27 1.64 20.68
CA PRO A 115 2.18 1.26 19.58
C PRO A 115 3.66 1.29 19.98
N GLN A 116 4.03 2.11 20.96
CA GLN A 116 5.40 2.18 21.46
C GLN A 116 5.86 0.89 22.13
N ALA A 117 4.96 0.13 22.76
CA ALA A 117 5.27 -1.18 23.31
C ALA A 117 5.71 -2.17 22.21
N LEU A 118 5.25 -1.94 20.97
CA LEU A 118 5.59 -2.73 19.79
C LEU A 118 6.80 -2.17 19.01
N GLY A 119 7.45 -1.12 19.51
CA GLY A 119 8.52 -0.40 18.81
C GLY A 119 8.03 0.46 17.64
N LEU A 120 6.82 1.00 17.72
CA LEU A 120 6.25 1.96 16.75
C LEU A 120 6.12 3.35 17.35
N HIS A 121 6.11 4.37 16.49
CA HIS A 121 5.77 5.73 16.91
C HIS A 121 4.27 5.82 17.28
N PRO A 122 3.85 6.65 18.26
CA PRO A 122 2.43 6.83 18.63
C PRO A 122 1.49 7.12 17.45
N ASN A 123 1.98 7.83 16.42
CA ASN A 123 1.21 8.13 15.21
C ASN A 123 0.73 6.88 14.45
N ALA A 124 1.34 5.71 14.68
CA ALA A 124 0.87 4.46 14.08
C ALA A 124 -0.57 4.14 14.50
N ASP A 125 -0.98 4.52 15.72
CA ASP A 125 -2.37 4.36 16.17
C ASP A 125 -3.33 5.27 15.39
N ILE A 126 -2.93 6.51 15.13
CA ILE A 126 -3.71 7.46 14.32
C ILE A 126 -3.92 6.90 12.92
N THR A 127 -2.86 6.37 12.28
CA THR A 127 -2.96 5.76 10.96
C THR A 127 -3.86 4.53 10.97
N TYR A 128 -3.72 3.66 11.98
CA TYR A 128 -4.56 2.48 12.13
C TYR A 128 -6.05 2.86 12.26
N GLN A 129 -6.38 3.76 13.18
CA GLN A 129 -7.74 4.23 13.41
C GLN A 129 -8.34 4.94 12.19
N THR A 130 -7.53 5.72 11.48
CA THR A 130 -7.94 6.40 10.23
C THR A 130 -8.31 5.38 9.17
N ASN A 131 -7.46 4.36 8.96
CA ASN A 131 -7.70 3.32 7.96
C ASN A 131 -8.94 2.47 8.32
N THR A 132 -9.07 2.04 9.58
CA THR A 132 -10.25 1.28 10.01
C THR A 132 -11.54 2.10 9.88
N SER A 133 -11.49 3.39 10.20
CA SER A 133 -12.64 4.28 10.04
C SER A 133 -13.00 4.47 8.57
N ALA A 134 -12.00 4.62 7.69
CA ALA A 134 -12.22 4.69 6.25
C ALA A 134 -12.86 3.40 5.70
N GLU A 135 -12.39 2.22 6.12
CA GLU A 135 -12.94 0.92 5.72
C GLU A 135 -14.40 0.75 6.17
N VAL A 136 -14.73 1.18 7.39
CA VAL A 136 -16.11 1.16 7.91
C VAL A 136 -17.02 2.08 7.09
N LEU A 137 -16.58 3.32 6.83
CA LEU A 137 -17.33 4.29 6.03
C LEU A 137 -17.51 3.83 4.57
N GLU A 138 -16.48 3.21 3.99
CA GLU A 138 -16.55 2.62 2.66
C GLU A 138 -17.57 1.48 2.62
N THR A 139 -17.56 0.60 3.62
CA THR A 139 -18.53 -0.50 3.75
C THR A 139 -19.95 0.03 3.85
N ILE A 140 -20.19 1.07 4.66
CA ILE A 140 -21.50 1.73 4.78
C ILE A 140 -21.94 2.30 3.43
N THR A 141 -21.06 3.00 2.73
CA THR A 141 -21.33 3.59 1.41
C THR A 141 -21.69 2.51 0.39
N ASN A 142 -20.98 1.38 0.40
CA ASN A 142 -21.19 0.28 -0.54
C ASN A 142 -22.52 -0.48 -0.30
N ILE A 143 -23.03 -0.49 0.94
CA ILE A 143 -24.29 -1.15 1.31
C ILE A 143 -25.51 -0.23 1.11
N GLN A 144 -25.29 1.09 0.98
CA GLN A 144 -26.38 2.05 0.79
C GLN A 144 -27.17 1.75 -0.51
N PRO A 145 -28.52 1.72 -0.47
CA PRO A 145 -29.30 1.44 -1.67
C PRO A 145 -29.07 2.52 -2.74
N LYS A 146 -28.54 2.10 -3.89
CA LYS A 146 -28.21 3.01 -5.00
C LYS A 146 -29.43 3.49 -5.80
N GLU A 147 -30.60 2.87 -5.59
CA GLU A 147 -31.85 3.16 -6.32
C GLU A 147 -32.95 3.82 -5.46
N SER A 148 -32.67 4.24 -4.23
CA SER A 148 -33.69 4.86 -3.38
C SER A 148 -33.55 6.39 -3.33
N GLY A 149 -34.31 7.09 -4.17
CA GLY A 149 -34.39 8.55 -4.09
C GLY A 149 -35.28 9.19 -5.15
N GLY A 150 -36.60 9.03 -5.04
CA GLY A 150 -37.59 9.86 -5.75
C GLY A 150 -37.61 11.31 -5.21
N GLY A 151 -36.48 12.00 -5.23
CA GLY A 151 -36.34 13.41 -4.87
C GLY A 151 -36.18 14.26 -6.12
N SER A 152 -36.72 15.48 -6.14
CA SER A 152 -36.67 16.42 -7.27
C SER A 152 -35.29 17.07 -7.48
N GLY A 153 -34.21 16.32 -7.24
CA GLY A 153 -32.83 16.74 -7.45
C GLY A 153 -32.28 16.27 -8.80
N ALA A 154 -31.09 16.73 -9.15
CA ALA A 154 -30.33 16.21 -10.29
C ALA A 154 -30.14 14.70 -10.12
N THR A 155 -30.45 13.93 -11.17
CA THR A 155 -30.26 12.47 -11.14
C THR A 155 -28.79 12.12 -11.08
N ARG A 156 -28.46 10.94 -10.57
CA ARG A 156 -27.09 10.42 -10.53
C ARG A 156 -26.43 10.48 -11.91
N GLU A 157 -27.18 10.07 -12.92
CA GLU A 157 -26.79 10.09 -14.32
C GLU A 157 -26.46 11.51 -14.79
N SER A 158 -27.29 12.51 -14.44
CA SER A 158 -27.05 13.90 -14.85
C SER A 158 -25.79 14.50 -14.22
N ILE A 159 -25.49 14.16 -12.96
CA ILE A 159 -24.28 14.60 -12.27
C ILE A 159 -23.05 13.97 -12.93
N VAL A 160 -23.08 12.65 -13.14
CA VAL A 160 -21.99 11.92 -13.81
C VAL A 160 -21.79 12.41 -15.24
N TYR A 161 -22.87 12.75 -15.95
CA TYR A 161 -22.79 13.31 -17.30
C TYR A 161 -21.99 14.62 -17.32
N SER A 162 -22.32 15.56 -16.44
CA SER A 162 -21.60 16.84 -16.32
C SER A 162 -20.14 16.62 -15.91
N MET A 163 -19.86 15.71 -14.98
CA MET A 163 -18.48 15.36 -14.62
C MET A 163 -17.71 14.75 -15.80
N ALA A 164 -18.34 13.85 -16.56
CA ALA A 164 -17.73 13.23 -17.73
C ALA A 164 -17.44 14.26 -18.83
N GLU A 165 -18.33 15.24 -19.01
CA GLU A 165 -18.15 16.36 -19.94
C GLU A 165 -16.95 17.23 -19.52
N ASP A 166 -16.91 17.71 -18.28
CA ASP A 166 -15.79 18.49 -17.75
C ASP A 166 -14.44 17.75 -17.86
N MET A 167 -14.45 16.43 -17.58
CA MET A 167 -13.27 15.58 -17.70
C MET A 167 -12.87 15.37 -19.17
N LEU A 168 -13.81 15.29 -20.11
CA LEU A 168 -13.49 15.14 -21.53
C LEU A 168 -12.90 16.43 -22.11
N GLU A 169 -13.41 17.59 -21.69
CA GLU A 169 -12.89 18.90 -22.11
C GLU A 169 -11.44 19.12 -21.68
N LYS A 170 -11.10 18.71 -20.46
CA LYS A 170 -9.74 18.84 -19.91
C LYS A 170 -8.80 17.71 -20.35
N LEU A 171 -9.33 16.63 -20.96
CA LEU A 171 -8.54 15.45 -21.30
C LEU A 171 -7.57 15.77 -22.44
N PRO A 172 -6.24 15.57 -22.27
CA PRO A 172 -5.26 15.87 -23.30
C PRO A 172 -5.55 15.14 -24.62
N PRO A 173 -5.26 15.78 -25.77
CA PRO A 173 -5.45 15.14 -27.06
C PRO A 173 -4.59 13.88 -27.19
N ASN A 174 -5.00 12.98 -28.08
CA ASN A 174 -4.23 11.79 -28.37
C ASN A 174 -2.87 12.17 -28.99
N TYR A 175 -1.82 11.46 -28.59
CA TYR A 175 -0.52 11.51 -29.23
C TYR A 175 -0.61 10.99 -30.66
N VAL A 176 -0.21 11.81 -31.63
CA VAL A 176 -0.14 11.41 -33.04
C VAL A 176 1.15 10.61 -33.27
N PRO A 177 1.09 9.30 -33.60
CA PRO A 177 2.29 8.45 -33.62
C PRO A 177 3.39 8.94 -34.57
N HIS A 178 3.01 9.47 -35.73
CA HIS A 178 3.98 10.00 -36.70
C HIS A 178 4.70 11.25 -36.19
N GLU A 179 3.98 12.14 -35.49
CA GLU A 179 4.55 13.36 -34.95
C GLU A 179 5.53 13.06 -33.81
N VAL A 180 5.13 12.22 -32.85
CA VAL A 180 6.01 11.78 -31.76
C VAL A 180 7.27 11.12 -32.32
N LYS A 181 7.12 10.21 -33.28
CA LYS A 181 8.27 9.55 -33.93
C LYS A 181 9.21 10.56 -34.60
N ALA A 182 8.67 11.54 -35.33
CA ALA A 182 9.47 12.57 -35.99
C ALA A 182 10.26 13.44 -34.99
N ARG A 183 9.64 13.78 -33.84
CA ARG A 183 10.30 14.54 -32.77
C ARG A 183 11.42 13.75 -32.10
N LEU A 184 11.15 12.49 -31.74
CA LEU A 184 12.15 11.60 -31.15
C LEU A 184 13.34 11.34 -32.09
N LEU A 185 13.10 11.25 -33.40
CA LEU A 185 14.16 11.16 -34.41
C LEU A 185 15.10 12.38 -34.37
N LYS A 186 14.54 13.60 -34.28
CA LYS A 186 15.33 14.84 -34.16
C LYS A 186 16.14 14.92 -32.86
N MET A 187 15.66 14.34 -31.78
CA MET A 187 16.35 14.28 -30.48
C MET A 187 17.42 13.17 -30.40
N GLY A 188 17.55 12.35 -31.45
CA GLY A 188 18.42 11.18 -31.51
C GLY A 188 17.67 9.91 -31.12
N ALA A 189 17.12 9.20 -32.11
CA ALA A 189 16.26 8.03 -31.88
C ALA A 189 16.93 6.86 -31.15
N LEU A 190 18.26 6.74 -31.23
CA LEU A 190 19.03 5.68 -30.57
C LEU A 190 19.48 6.04 -29.14
N ASN A 191 19.18 7.26 -28.67
CA ASN A 191 19.48 7.63 -27.29
C ASN A 191 18.57 6.83 -26.35
N PRO A 192 19.13 6.10 -25.35
CA PRO A 192 18.33 5.26 -24.45
C PRO A 192 17.17 6.02 -23.78
N MET A 193 17.40 7.28 -23.44
CA MET A 193 16.38 8.12 -22.80
C MET A 193 15.22 8.50 -23.73
N ASN A 194 15.44 8.56 -25.04
CA ASN A 194 14.37 8.79 -26.02
C ASN A 194 13.58 7.50 -26.31
N ILE A 195 14.25 6.34 -26.24
CA ILE A 195 13.58 5.04 -26.30
C ILE A 195 12.67 4.88 -25.08
N PHE A 196 13.18 5.22 -23.89
CA PHE A 196 12.40 5.26 -22.66
C PHE A 196 11.18 6.19 -22.77
N LEU A 197 11.39 7.45 -23.17
CA LEU A 197 10.30 8.41 -23.36
C LEU A 197 9.23 7.90 -24.32
N ARG A 198 9.62 7.23 -25.41
CA ARG A 198 8.67 6.64 -26.35
C ARG A 198 7.76 5.62 -25.68
N GLN A 199 8.32 4.71 -24.88
CA GLN A 199 7.55 3.68 -24.18
C GLN A 199 6.58 4.28 -23.16
N GLU A 200 7.04 5.31 -22.43
CA GLU A 200 6.22 6.04 -21.48
C GLU A 200 5.06 6.78 -22.16
N VAL A 201 5.31 7.43 -23.30
CA VAL A 201 4.28 8.09 -24.13
C VAL A 201 3.28 7.07 -24.69
N ASP A 202 3.75 5.93 -25.18
CA ASP A 202 2.89 4.86 -25.69
C ASP A 202 1.94 4.33 -24.59
N ARG A 203 2.44 4.20 -23.35
CA ARG A 203 1.62 3.81 -22.19
C ARG A 203 0.65 4.91 -21.78
N MET A 204 1.09 6.18 -21.76
CA MET A 204 0.23 7.33 -21.50
C MET A 204 -0.92 7.42 -22.52
N GLN A 205 -0.62 7.24 -23.80
CA GLN A 205 -1.60 7.24 -24.88
C GLN A 205 -2.67 6.15 -24.70
N ARG A 206 -2.27 4.95 -24.26
CA ARG A 206 -3.24 3.89 -23.95
C ARG A 206 -4.22 4.31 -22.87
N ILE A 207 -3.75 4.95 -21.80
CA ILE A 207 -4.61 5.41 -20.70
C ILE A 207 -5.55 6.51 -21.18
N ILE A 208 -5.04 7.54 -21.89
CA ILE A 208 -5.86 8.61 -22.47
C ILE A 208 -6.95 8.03 -23.37
N GLY A 209 -6.60 7.06 -24.22
CA GLY A 209 -7.55 6.39 -25.11
C GLY A 209 -8.66 5.65 -24.35
N VAL A 210 -8.31 4.86 -23.33
CA VAL A 210 -9.27 4.14 -22.50
C VAL A 210 -10.22 5.10 -21.78
N VAL A 211 -9.70 6.17 -21.18
CA VAL A 211 -10.51 7.20 -20.49
C VAL A 211 -11.45 7.89 -21.48
N ARG A 212 -10.94 8.30 -22.65
CA ARG A 212 -11.73 9.01 -23.66
C ARG A 212 -12.90 8.16 -24.17
N ILE A 213 -12.64 6.90 -24.50
CA ILE A 213 -13.68 5.96 -24.95
C ILE A 213 -14.69 5.74 -23.82
N SER A 214 -14.19 5.42 -22.62
CA SER A 214 -15.05 5.16 -21.45
C SER A 214 -15.98 6.32 -21.11
N LEU A 215 -15.49 7.57 -21.12
CA LEU A 215 -16.30 8.75 -20.83
C LEU A 215 -17.27 9.08 -21.98
N THR A 216 -16.86 8.92 -23.24
CA THR A 216 -17.72 9.17 -24.40
C THR A 216 -18.87 8.18 -24.45
N ASP A 217 -18.57 6.89 -24.30
CA ASP A 217 -19.56 5.81 -24.27
C ASP A 217 -20.48 5.95 -23.06
N LEU A 218 -19.96 6.37 -21.90
CA LEU A 218 -20.76 6.63 -20.70
C LEU A 218 -21.80 7.72 -20.95
N LYS A 219 -21.42 8.84 -21.59
CA LYS A 219 -22.38 9.90 -21.97
C LYS A 219 -23.45 9.36 -22.93
N LEU A 220 -23.05 8.63 -23.97
CA LEU A 220 -23.98 8.04 -24.93
C LEU A 220 -24.94 7.01 -24.27
N ALA A 221 -24.47 6.28 -23.26
CA ALA A 221 -25.28 5.32 -22.53
C ALA A 221 -26.29 6.01 -21.61
N ILE A 222 -25.89 7.12 -20.97
CA ILE A 222 -26.77 7.98 -20.17
C ILE A 222 -27.86 8.60 -21.05
N ASP A 223 -27.49 9.05 -22.26
CA ASP A 223 -28.42 9.60 -23.25
C ASP A 223 -29.32 8.53 -23.90
N GLY A 224 -29.13 7.24 -23.55
CA GLY A 224 -29.90 6.12 -24.10
C GLY A 224 -29.56 5.75 -25.55
N THR A 225 -28.46 6.28 -26.10
CA THR A 225 -28.02 6.00 -27.47
C THR A 225 -27.34 4.64 -27.58
N ILE A 226 -26.60 4.23 -26.55
CA ILE A 226 -25.98 2.90 -26.47
C ILE A 226 -26.44 2.16 -25.20
N ILE A 227 -26.28 0.84 -25.19
CA ILE A 227 -26.70 0.00 -24.06
C ILE A 227 -25.71 0.16 -22.89
N MET A 228 -26.24 0.37 -21.69
CA MET A 228 -25.47 0.40 -20.45
C MET A 228 -24.85 -0.98 -20.15
N SER A 229 -23.57 -1.14 -20.50
CA SER A 229 -22.79 -2.35 -20.19
C SER A 229 -22.34 -2.40 -18.73
N GLU A 230 -21.84 -3.55 -18.28
CA GLU A 230 -21.30 -3.71 -16.92
C GLU A 230 -20.13 -2.74 -16.64
N ASN A 231 -19.23 -2.56 -17.60
CA ASN A 231 -18.11 -1.62 -17.46
C ASN A 231 -18.58 -0.16 -17.38
N LEU A 232 -19.62 0.20 -18.13
CA LEU A 232 -20.18 1.56 -18.08
C LEU A 232 -20.95 1.80 -16.78
N ARG A 233 -21.64 0.78 -16.25
CA ARG A 233 -22.27 0.85 -14.93
C ARG A 233 -21.24 0.98 -13.82
N ASP A 234 -20.14 0.21 -13.87
CA ASP A 234 -18.99 0.37 -12.97
C ASP A 234 -18.40 1.79 -13.04
N ALA A 235 -18.22 2.32 -14.26
CA ALA A 235 -17.70 3.67 -14.43
C ALA A 235 -18.66 4.74 -13.87
N LEU A 236 -19.96 4.63 -14.13
CA LEU A 236 -20.99 5.51 -13.58
C LEU A 236 -20.96 5.50 -12.05
N ASP A 237 -20.94 4.31 -11.47
CA ASP A 237 -20.95 4.13 -10.03
C ASP A 237 -19.71 4.75 -9.37
N ASN A 238 -18.52 4.37 -9.85
CA ASN A 238 -17.27 4.86 -9.31
C ASN A 238 -17.11 6.37 -9.50
N ILE A 239 -17.48 6.93 -10.66
CA ILE A 239 -17.35 8.37 -10.92
C ILE A 239 -18.25 9.16 -9.98
N PHE A 240 -19.49 8.70 -9.76
CA PHE A 240 -20.41 9.32 -8.81
C PHE A 240 -19.87 9.28 -7.38
N ASP A 241 -19.28 8.15 -6.98
CA ASP A 241 -18.70 7.95 -5.65
C ASP A 241 -17.28 8.56 -5.52
N ALA A 242 -16.83 9.36 -6.50
CA ALA A 242 -15.51 9.97 -6.58
C ALA A 242 -14.33 8.97 -6.52
N ARG A 243 -14.54 7.74 -6.98
CA ARG A 243 -13.57 6.65 -7.10
C ARG A 243 -13.14 6.45 -8.56
N VAL A 244 -11.97 5.84 -8.75
CA VAL A 244 -11.45 5.53 -10.09
C VAL A 244 -12.13 4.26 -10.62
N PRO A 245 -12.72 4.25 -11.83
CA PRO A 245 -13.27 3.03 -12.44
C PRO A 245 -12.27 1.88 -12.53
N ASN A 246 -12.75 0.63 -12.43
CA ASN A 246 -11.90 -0.55 -12.36
C ASN A 246 -11.08 -0.76 -13.63
N GLN A 247 -11.67 -0.46 -14.80
CA GLN A 247 -10.97 -0.56 -16.08
C GLN A 247 -9.76 0.38 -16.16
N TRP A 248 -9.86 1.56 -15.54
CA TRP A 248 -8.77 2.55 -15.55
C TRP A 248 -7.67 2.15 -14.57
N ARG A 249 -8.03 1.67 -13.37
CA ARG A 249 -7.07 1.15 -12.38
C ARG A 249 -6.17 0.05 -12.96
N LYS A 250 -6.74 -0.90 -13.71
CA LYS A 250 -6.00 -2.02 -14.35
C LYS A 250 -4.88 -1.58 -15.30
N VAL A 251 -4.98 -0.39 -15.90
CA VAL A 251 -4.01 0.10 -16.90
C VAL A 251 -3.16 1.27 -16.39
N SER A 252 -3.48 1.81 -15.21
CA SER A 252 -2.87 3.02 -14.66
C SER A 252 -2.14 2.75 -13.34
N TRP A 253 -2.25 3.66 -12.38
CA TRP A 253 -1.62 3.64 -11.06
C TRP A 253 -2.68 3.75 -9.97
N ASP A 254 -2.30 3.42 -8.73
CA ASP A 254 -3.16 3.57 -7.57
C ASP A 254 -3.20 5.03 -7.12
N SER A 255 -4.40 5.54 -6.85
CA SER A 255 -4.64 6.89 -6.36
C SER A 255 -5.83 6.89 -5.40
N SER A 256 -5.87 7.86 -4.49
CA SER A 256 -6.83 7.89 -3.38
C SER A 256 -8.24 8.25 -3.82
N THR A 257 -8.39 9.15 -4.81
CA THR A 257 -9.68 9.60 -5.33
C THR A 257 -9.61 9.83 -6.83
N LEU A 258 -10.77 9.89 -7.49
CA LEU A 258 -10.87 10.24 -8.90
C LEU A 258 -10.23 11.60 -9.21
N GLY A 259 -10.40 12.59 -8.33
CA GLY A 259 -9.85 13.94 -8.51
C GLY A 259 -8.32 13.96 -8.47
N PHE A 260 -7.72 13.26 -7.50
CA PHE A 260 -6.26 13.11 -7.44
C PHE A 260 -5.74 12.34 -8.65
N TRP A 261 -6.36 11.21 -8.98
CA TRP A 261 -5.99 10.40 -10.13
C TRP A 261 -6.00 11.20 -11.44
N TYR A 262 -7.05 12.00 -11.66
CA TYR A 262 -7.17 12.81 -12.86
C TYR A 262 -6.14 13.95 -12.88
N THR A 263 -5.85 14.57 -11.74
CA THR A 263 -4.78 15.58 -11.64
C THR A 263 -3.41 14.97 -11.96
N GLU A 264 -3.12 13.78 -11.43
CA GLU A 264 -1.89 13.03 -11.74
C GLU A 264 -1.82 12.69 -13.23
N LEU A 265 -2.94 12.32 -13.87
CA LEU A 265 -3.00 12.06 -15.30
C LEU A 265 -2.58 13.29 -16.11
N LEU A 266 -3.08 14.47 -15.74
CA LEU A 266 -2.74 15.72 -16.41
C LEU A 266 -1.26 16.09 -16.22
N GLU A 267 -0.74 16.00 -15.00
CA GLU A 267 0.67 16.34 -14.71
C GLU A 267 1.65 15.35 -15.33
N ARG A 268 1.34 14.05 -15.32
CA ARG A 268 2.13 13.02 -16.04
C ARG A 268 2.16 13.32 -17.54
N ASN A 269 0.99 13.59 -18.13
CA ASN A 269 0.91 13.95 -19.54
C ASN A 269 1.72 15.22 -19.85
N LYS A 270 1.64 16.24 -19.00
CA LYS A 270 2.39 17.50 -19.17
C LYS A 270 3.89 17.28 -19.15
N GLN A 271 4.41 16.43 -18.26
CA GLN A 271 5.82 16.04 -18.25
C GLN A 271 6.23 15.38 -19.57
N PHE A 272 5.47 14.41 -20.07
CA PHE A 272 5.79 13.73 -21.33
C PHE A 272 5.65 14.64 -22.55
N HIS A 273 4.58 15.42 -22.60
CA HIS A 273 4.31 16.35 -23.68
C HIS A 273 5.41 17.42 -23.78
N SER A 274 5.72 18.12 -22.68
CA SER A 274 6.83 19.10 -22.67
C SER A 274 8.15 18.45 -23.10
N TRP A 275 8.43 17.23 -22.64
CA TRP A 275 9.64 16.53 -23.06
C TRP A 275 9.68 16.22 -24.57
N VAL A 276 8.57 15.75 -25.16
CA VAL A 276 8.49 15.46 -26.61
C VAL A 276 8.58 16.73 -27.47
N PHE A 277 7.96 17.83 -27.03
CA PHE A 277 7.74 19.01 -27.87
C PHE A 277 8.70 20.17 -27.61
N GLU A 278 9.12 20.36 -26.36
CA GLU A 278 10.02 21.46 -25.93
C GLU A 278 11.45 20.97 -25.69
N GLY A 279 11.62 19.67 -25.43
CA GLY A 279 12.91 19.03 -25.24
C GLY A 279 13.14 18.57 -23.79
N ARG A 280 14.33 18.02 -23.52
CA ARG A 280 14.62 17.35 -22.25
C ARG A 280 14.50 18.30 -21.05
N PRO A 281 13.65 18.01 -20.05
CA PRO A 281 13.54 18.85 -18.87
C PRO A 281 14.79 18.73 -17.97
N LYS A 282 15.05 19.77 -17.17
CA LYS A 282 16.18 19.81 -16.24
C LYS A 282 15.95 19.01 -14.96
N ALA A 283 14.69 18.80 -14.60
CA ALA A 283 14.26 18.02 -13.45
C ALA A 283 13.13 17.08 -13.89
N PHE A 284 13.09 15.89 -13.30
CA PHE A 284 12.07 14.89 -13.59
C PHE A 284 11.26 14.59 -12.33
N TRP A 285 9.95 14.54 -12.47
CA TRP A 285 9.08 13.97 -11.47
C TRP A 285 9.12 12.44 -11.57
N MET A 286 9.96 11.83 -10.75
CA MET A 286 10.27 10.38 -10.85
C MET A 286 9.05 9.49 -10.66
N THR A 287 8.16 9.82 -9.71
CA THR A 287 6.92 9.05 -9.50
C THR A 287 5.89 9.28 -10.60
N GLY A 288 6.10 10.26 -11.47
CA GLY A 288 5.31 10.52 -12.67
C GLY A 288 5.60 9.53 -13.81
N PHE A 289 6.72 8.81 -13.76
CA PHE A 289 6.99 7.72 -14.69
C PHE A 289 6.19 6.46 -14.35
N PHE A 290 5.86 5.69 -15.38
CA PHE A 290 5.28 4.37 -15.25
C PHE A 290 6.32 3.31 -14.92
N ASN A 291 7.55 3.48 -15.43
CA ASN A 291 8.69 2.65 -15.08
C ASN A 291 9.92 3.50 -14.74
N PRO A 292 10.08 3.97 -13.48
CA PRO A 292 11.22 4.80 -13.10
C PRO A 292 12.57 4.06 -12.98
N GLN A 293 12.59 2.72 -13.10
CA GLN A 293 13.79 1.87 -13.02
C GLN A 293 14.47 1.73 -14.39
#